data_AF-A0A965UPW8-F1
#
_entry.id   AF-A0A965UPW8-F1
#
_cell.length_a   1.000
_cell.length_b   1.000
_cell.length_c   1.000
_cell.angle_alpha   90.00
_cell.angle_beta   90.00
_cell.angle_gamma   90.00
#
_symmetry.space_group_name_H-M   'P 1'
#
loop_
_entity.id
_entity.type
_entity.pdbx_description
1 polymer ?
#
loop_
_entity_poly.entity_id
_entity_poly.type
_entity_poly.pdbx_seq_one_letter_code
_entity_poly.pdbx_strand_id
1 'polypeptide(L)'
;MKVSKEEQNEARETLLGWINRGDTVYTICDHVSRSGMMRHIRLVIPKYDEETKQIRFIHARVPASKLLGWPLTKDKSAIKVGGCGMDIGFHTVYTLSLVLFGDGYALKQEWI
;
A
#
# COMPACT_ATOMS: atom_id res chain seq x y z
N MET A 1 13.57 8.49 6.74
CA MET A 1 14.64 8.22 5.75
C MET A 1 14.29 9.00 4.51
N LYS A 2 15.18 9.83 3.99
CA LYS A 2 14.91 10.61 2.77
C LYS A 2 15.12 9.67 1.58
N VAL A 3 14.03 9.17 1.00
CA VAL A 3 14.07 8.28 -0.17
C VAL A 3 14.55 9.11 -1.37
N SER A 4 15.49 8.57 -2.17
CA SER A 4 15.97 9.28 -3.36
C SER A 4 14.88 9.32 -4.45
N LYS A 5 14.98 10.23 -5.41
CA LYS A 5 14.05 10.26 -6.55
C LYS A 5 14.14 8.98 -7.39
N GLU A 6 15.33 8.41 -7.51
CA GLU A 6 15.57 7.15 -8.22
C GLU A 6 14.85 6.00 -7.51
N GLU A 7 14.99 5.88 -6.19
CA GLU A 7 14.30 4.86 -5.40
C GLU A 7 12.77 4.99 -5.46
N GLN A 8 12.25 6.22 -5.56
CA GLN A 8 10.82 6.47 -5.76
C GLN A 8 10.35 6.02 -7.15
N ASN A 9 11.14 6.27 -8.19
CA ASN A 9 10.82 5.85 -9.55
C ASN A 9 10.85 4.32 -9.68
N GLU A 10 11.86 3.65 -9.14
CA GLU A 10 11.93 2.18 -9.11
C GLU A 10 10.73 1.57 -8.37
N ALA A 11 10.36 2.17 -7.24
CA ALA A 11 9.20 1.73 -6.47
C ALA A 11 7.90 1.92 -7.26
N ARG A 12 7.78 3.03 -8.01
CA ARG A 12 6.65 3.31 -8.90
C ARG A 12 6.55 2.25 -10.00
N GLU A 13 7.64 1.95 -10.69
CA GLU A 13 7.67 0.96 -11.77
C GLU A 13 7.32 -0.44 -11.25
N THR A 14 7.88 -0.81 -10.09
CA THR A 14 7.57 -2.09 -9.43
C THR A 14 6.06 -2.20 -9.14
N LEU A 15 5.45 -1.14 -8.61
CA LEU A 15 4.01 -1.13 -8.30
C LEU A 15 3.15 -1.15 -9.57
N LEU A 16 3.53 -0.44 -10.63
CA LEU A 16 2.82 -0.48 -11.91
C LEU A 16 2.91 -1.85 -12.60
N GLY A 17 3.97 -2.62 -12.35
CA GLY A 17 4.05 -4.02 -12.76
C GLY A 17 3.09 -4.95 -12.01
N TRP A 18 2.59 -4.54 -10.85
CA TRP A 18 1.71 -5.35 -10.00
C TRP A 18 0.30 -4.79 -9.87
N ILE A 19 0.02 -3.56 -10.29
CA ILE A 19 -1.26 -2.90 -10.02
C ILE A 19 -1.71 -2.20 -11.30
N ASN A 20 -2.93 -2.54 -11.72
CA ASN A 20 -3.62 -1.86 -12.80
C ASN A 20 -4.74 -0.98 -12.25
N ARG A 21 -5.20 -0.02 -13.07
CA ARG A 21 -6.42 0.74 -12.77
C ARG A 21 -7.59 -0.23 -12.61
N GLY A 22 -8.40 -0.02 -11.57
CA GLY A 22 -9.56 -0.84 -11.23
C GLY A 22 -9.28 -2.01 -10.28
N ASP A 23 -8.01 -2.33 -10.02
CA ASP A 23 -7.63 -3.39 -9.08
C ASP A 23 -8.06 -3.05 -7.64
N THR A 24 -8.37 -4.10 -6.87
CA THR A 24 -8.61 -4.00 -5.43
C THR A 24 -7.32 -4.24 -4.65
N VAL A 25 -6.96 -3.26 -3.81
CA VAL A 25 -5.88 -3.39 -2.82
C VAL A 25 -6.51 -3.65 -1.45
N TYR A 26 -6.17 -4.81 -0.88
CA TYR A 26 -6.64 -5.17 0.43
C TYR A 26 -5.72 -4.61 1.52
N THR A 27 -6.33 -4.12 2.59
CA THR A 27 -5.62 -3.55 3.73
C THR A 27 -5.88 -4.38 4.98
N ILE A 28 -4.82 -4.61 5.77
CA ILE A 28 -4.90 -5.27 7.08
C ILE A 28 -4.34 -4.33 8.13
N CYS A 29 -5.06 -4.13 9.23
CA CYS A 29 -4.59 -3.34 10.36
C CYS A 29 -4.00 -4.26 11.44
N ASP A 30 -2.67 -4.40 11.46
CA ASP A 30 -2.00 -5.30 12.40
C ASP A 30 -1.92 -4.74 13.82
N HIS A 31 -1.93 -3.41 13.97
CA HIS A 31 -1.75 -2.76 15.26
C HIS A 31 -2.27 -1.32 15.23
N VAL A 32 -2.83 -0.88 16.35
CA VAL A 32 -3.24 0.50 16.61
C VAL A 32 -2.52 0.99 17.86
N SER A 33 -1.90 2.18 17.81
CA SER A 33 -1.26 2.77 18.99
C SER A 33 -2.27 3.05 20.10
N ARG A 34 -1.81 3.12 21.36
CA ARG A 34 -2.66 3.46 22.52
C ARG A 34 -3.43 4.78 22.36
N SER A 35 -2.84 5.76 21.66
CA SER A 35 -3.47 7.04 21.37
C SER A 35 -4.51 6.99 20.24
N GLY A 36 -4.58 5.89 19.49
CA GLY A 36 -5.41 5.79 18.27
C GLY A 36 -4.90 6.61 17.08
N MET A 37 -3.76 7.29 17.23
CA MET A 37 -3.19 8.23 16.24
C MET A 37 -2.30 7.55 15.20
N MET A 38 -1.94 6.29 15.36
CA MET A 38 -1.06 5.57 14.45
C MET A 38 -1.54 4.13 14.26
N ARG A 39 -1.49 3.64 13.03
CA ARG A 39 -1.86 2.27 12.66
C ARG A 39 -0.76 1.63 11.81
N HIS A 40 -0.57 0.32 11.97
CA HIS A 40 0.29 -0.50 11.11
C HIS A 40 -0.57 -1.14 10.02
N ILE A 41 -0.40 -0.69 8.79
CA ILE A 41 -1.22 -1.12 7.65
C ILE A 41 -0.39 -1.97 6.69
N ARG A 42 -0.86 -3.19 6.42
CA ARG A 42 -0.34 -4.03 5.33
C ARG A 42 -1.17 -3.82 4.09
N LEU A 43 -0.50 -3.85 2.95
CA LEU A 43 -1.11 -3.84 1.61
C LEU A 43 -0.93 -5.21 0.98
N VAL A 44 -2.03 -5.78 0.48
CA VAL A 44 -2.08 -7.09 -0.18
C VAL A 44 -2.81 -6.95 -1.50
N ILE A 45 -2.19 -7.41 -2.58
CA ILE A 45 -2.76 -7.39 -3.93
C ILE A 45 -2.90 -8.84 -4.39
N PRO A 46 -4.12 -9.36 -4.58
CA PRO A 46 -4.29 -10.66 -5.20
C PRO A 46 -4.00 -10.57 -6.68
N LYS A 47 -3.19 -11.49 -7.19
CA LYS A 47 -2.96 -11.70 -8.61
C LYS A 47 -3.28 -13.12 -8.98
N TYR A 48 -4.14 -13.26 -9.98
CA TYR A 48 -4.40 -14.53 -10.60
C TYR A 48 -3.24 -14.88 -11.53
N ASP A 49 -2.65 -16.04 -11.31
CA ASP A 49 -1.61 -16.61 -12.16
C ASP A 49 -2.27 -17.61 -13.11
N GLU A 50 -2.24 -17.28 -14.40
CA GLU A 50 -2.90 -18.07 -15.44
C GLU A 50 -2.25 -19.44 -15.67
N GLU A 51 -0.96 -19.58 -15.43
CA GLU A 51 -0.22 -20.83 -15.66
C GLU A 51 -0.50 -21.83 -14.54
N THR A 52 -0.43 -21.37 -13.29
CA THR A 52 -0.64 -22.21 -12.11
C THR A 52 -2.11 -22.32 -11.71
N LYS A 53 -2.98 -21.47 -12.29
CA LYS A 53 -4.41 -21.34 -11.94
C LYS A 53 -4.64 -21.03 -10.45
N GLN A 54 -3.70 -20.32 -9.82
CA GLN A 54 -3.72 -19.98 -8.39
C GLN A 54 -3.71 -18.46 -8.17
N ILE A 55 -4.19 -18.04 -7.00
CA ILE A 55 -4.07 -16.65 -6.54
C ILE A 55 -2.78 -16.50 -5.76
N ARG A 56 -1.91 -15.60 -6.21
CA ARG A 56 -0.73 -15.14 -5.48
C ARG A 56 -1.05 -13.84 -4.76
N PHE A 57 -0.67 -13.72 -3.50
CA PHE A 57 -0.83 -12.49 -2.72
C PHE A 57 0.46 -11.70 -2.70
N ILE A 58 0.49 -10.60 -3.43
CA ILE A 58 1.64 -9.69 -3.47
C ILE A 58 1.56 -8.72 -2.30
N HIS A 59 2.65 -8.60 -1.57
CA HIS A 59 2.76 -7.71 -0.43
C HIS A 59 3.47 -6.40 -0.79
N ALA A 60 2.71 -5.34 -1.07
CA ALA A 60 3.23 -4.10 -1.65
C ALA A 60 3.81 -3.08 -0.65
N ARG A 61 4.01 -3.46 0.61
CA ARG A 61 4.33 -2.55 1.72
C ARG A 61 5.63 -1.77 1.51
N VAL A 62 6.68 -2.45 1.06
CA VAL A 62 8.01 -1.85 0.87
C VAL A 62 8.02 -0.85 -0.29
N PRO A 63 7.60 -1.19 -1.52
CA PRO A 63 7.58 -0.20 -2.59
C PRO A 63 6.54 0.90 -2.34
N ALA A 64 5.38 0.61 -1.74
CA ALA A 64 4.43 1.66 -1.36
C ALA A 64 5.02 2.63 -0.32
N SER A 65 5.72 2.13 0.69
CA SER A 65 6.43 2.97 1.66
C SER A 65 7.46 3.88 0.99
N LYS A 66 8.28 3.34 0.07
CA LYS A 66 9.27 4.12 -0.68
C LYS A 66 8.61 5.21 -1.51
N LEU A 67 7.59 4.84 -2.28
CA LEU A 67 6.85 5.75 -3.16
C LEU A 67 6.16 6.88 -2.39
N LEU A 68 5.52 6.56 -1.27
CA LEU A 68 4.80 7.53 -0.43
C LEU A 68 5.71 8.30 0.53
N GLY A 69 6.95 7.84 0.73
CA GLY A 69 7.86 8.37 1.76
C GLY A 69 7.40 8.07 3.19
N TRP A 70 6.55 7.05 3.38
CA TRP A 70 5.97 6.71 4.69
C TRP A 70 6.83 5.68 5.44
N PRO A 71 6.96 5.78 6.77
CA PRO A 71 7.81 4.87 7.52
C PRO A 71 7.25 3.45 7.59
N LEU A 72 8.13 2.44 7.56
CA LEU A 72 7.78 1.04 7.84
C LEU A 72 7.90 0.70 9.33
N THR A 73 7.31 -0.42 9.72
CA THR A 73 7.65 -1.12 10.96
C THR A 73 9.11 -1.61 10.94
N LYS A 74 9.67 -1.91 12.12
CA LYS A 74 11.10 -2.29 12.26
C LYS A 74 11.43 -3.57 11.48
N ASP A 75 10.50 -4.50 11.47
CA ASP A 75 10.51 -5.78 10.74
C ASP A 75 10.03 -5.65 9.28
N LYS A 76 9.67 -4.44 8.82
CA LYS A 76 9.12 -4.16 7.48
C LYS A 76 7.83 -4.92 7.16
N SER A 77 7.13 -5.40 8.18
CA SER A 77 5.87 -6.14 8.04
C SER A 77 4.67 -5.26 7.71
N ALA A 78 4.70 -3.94 7.98
CA ALA A 78 3.62 -3.00 7.69
C ALA A 78 4.11 -1.56 7.50
N ILE A 79 3.26 -0.70 6.92
CA ILE A 79 3.46 0.76 6.81
C ILE A 79 2.86 1.42 8.05
N LYS A 80 3.58 2.34 8.68
CA LYS A 80 3.07 3.15 9.77
C LYS A 80 2.35 4.36 9.21
N VAL A 81 1.05 4.44 9.44
CA VAL A 81 0.20 5.52 8.94
C VAL A 81 -0.38 6.28 10.13
N GLY A 82 -0.16 7.59 10.15
CA GLY A 82 -0.68 8.49 11.18
C GLY A 82 -2.06 9.04 10.82
N GLY A 83 -2.85 9.38 11.84
CA GLY A 83 -4.16 10.03 11.69
C GLY A 83 -5.21 9.50 12.66
N CYS A 84 -6.27 10.29 12.84
CA CYS A 84 -7.46 9.93 13.61
C CYS A 84 -8.73 10.35 12.85
N GLY A 85 -9.86 9.70 13.15
CA GLY A 85 -11.17 10.07 12.61
C GLY A 85 -11.42 9.75 11.13
N MET A 86 -10.53 8.97 10.48
CA MET A 86 -10.68 8.56 9.08
C MET A 86 -10.44 7.06 8.90
N ASP A 87 -10.96 6.48 7.81
CA ASP A 87 -10.58 5.15 7.36
C ASP A 87 -9.14 5.19 6.84
N ILE A 88 -8.22 4.65 7.64
CA ILE A 88 -6.79 4.69 7.34
C ILE A 88 -6.42 3.78 6.16
N GLY A 89 -7.18 2.70 5.95
CA GLY A 89 -6.95 1.76 4.86
C GLY A 89 -7.28 2.45 3.55
N PHE A 90 -8.47 3.05 3.48
CA PHE A 90 -8.89 3.90 2.38
C PHE A 90 -7.90 5.02 2.12
N HIS A 91 -7.51 5.79 3.15
CA HIS A 91 -6.54 6.88 3.00
C HIS A 91 -5.20 6.40 2.38
N THR A 92 -4.74 5.22 2.80
CA THR A 92 -3.49 4.64 2.29
C THR A 92 -3.61 4.28 0.81
N VAL A 93 -4.67 3.59 0.42
CA VAL A 93 -4.90 3.17 -0.97
C VAL A 93 -5.23 4.36 -1.87
N TYR A 94 -6.02 5.32 -1.38
CA TYR A 94 -6.33 6.57 -2.10
C TYR A 94 -5.06 7.36 -2.42
N THR A 95 -4.20 7.56 -1.42
CA THR A 95 -2.93 8.29 -1.62
C THR A 95 -2.02 7.53 -2.58
N LEU A 96 -1.93 6.20 -2.46
CA LEU A 96 -1.17 5.36 -3.37
C LEU A 96 -1.70 5.48 -4.81
N SER A 97 -3.02 5.41 -4.99
CA SER A 97 -3.69 5.53 -6.29
C SER A 97 -3.43 6.89 -6.93
N LEU A 98 -3.55 7.97 -6.14
CA LEU A 98 -3.28 9.33 -6.60
C LEU A 98 -1.84 9.47 -7.11
N VAL A 99 -0.85 8.94 -6.40
CA VAL A 99 0.56 9.03 -6.80
C VAL A 99 0.85 8.17 -8.04
N LEU A 100 0.28 6.96 -8.14
CA LEU A 100 0.51 6.04 -9.27
C LEU A 100 -0.21 6.47 -10.55
N PHE A 101 -1.46 6.92 -10.46
CA PHE A 101 -2.34 7.09 -11.60
C PHE A 101 -2.83 8.52 -11.81
N GLY A 102 -2.50 9.45 -10.91
CA GLY A 102 -3.04 10.81 -10.92
C GLY A 102 -4.51 10.88 -10.51
N ASP A 103 -5.07 9.79 -9.99
CA ASP A 103 -6.47 9.65 -9.62
C ASP A 103 -6.58 8.79 -8.36
N GLY A 104 -7.11 9.36 -7.28
CA GLY A 104 -7.26 8.68 -5.99
C GLY A 104 -8.30 7.56 -5.98
N TYR A 105 -9.18 7.50 -6.99
CA TYR A 105 -10.22 6.48 -7.13
C TYR A 105 -9.89 5.42 -8.19
N ALA A 106 -8.71 5.49 -8.81
CA ALA A 106 -8.28 4.49 -9.79
C ALA A 106 -8.05 3.11 -9.17
N LEU A 107 -7.94 3.00 -7.84
CA LEU A 107 -7.88 1.74 -7.10
C LEU A 107 -9.05 1.61 -6.13
N LYS A 108 -9.48 0.38 -5.90
CA LYS A 108 -10.45 0.05 -4.86
C LYS A 108 -9.72 -0.38 -3.60
N GLN A 109 -10.27 -0.04 -2.45
CA GLN A 109 -9.77 -0.49 -1.15
C GLN A 109 -10.80 -1.38 -0.47
N GLU A 110 -10.33 -2.48 0.12
CA GLU A 110 -11.14 -3.35 0.97
C GLU A 110 -10.35 -3.83 2.21
N TRP A 111 -11.05 -4.13 3.29
CA TRP A 111 -10.48 -4.64 4.54
C TRP A 111 -10.57 -6.17 4.60
N ILE A 112 -9.53 -6.84 5.10
CA ILE A 112 -9.50 -8.28 5.43
C ILE A 112 -8.81 -8.53 6.76
#